data_AF-A0A2E6J428-F1
#
_entry.id   AF-A0A2E6J428-F1
#
_cell.length_a   1.000
_cell.length_b   1.000
_cell.length_c   1.000
_cell.angle_alpha   90.00
_cell.angle_beta   90.00
_cell.angle_gamma   90.00
#
_symmetry.space_group_name_H-M   'P 1'
#
loop_
_entity.id
_entity.type
_entity.pdbx_description
1 polymer ?
#
loop_
_entity_poly.entity_id
_entity_poly.type
_entity_poly.pdbx_seq_one_letter_code
_entity_poly.pdbx_strand_id
1 'polypeptide(L)' 'MFKRRALPKSKREAIALMTDNPKLIRRPVLIVGRHVAFGFDKVRYTDLVKSSH' A
#
# COMPACT_ATOMS: atom_id res chain seq x y z
N MET A 1 10.98 -2.69 19.42
CA MET A 1 9.90 -3.12 20.34
C MET A 1 8.56 -2.76 19.72
N PHE A 2 7.79 -3.73 19.19
CA PHE A 2 6.41 -3.47 18.77
C PHE A 2 5.58 -3.22 20.03
N LYS A 3 5.32 -1.94 20.35
CA LYS A 3 4.30 -1.59 21.36
C LYS A 3 2.99 -2.23 20.86
N ARG A 4 2.32 -3.02 21.70
CA ARG A 4 0.99 -3.60 21.45
C ARG A 4 -0.03 -2.47 21.27
N ARG A 5 0.00 -1.77 20.14
CA ARG A 5 -1.09 -0.90 19.71
C ARG A 5 -2.24 -1.81 19.36
N ALA A 6 -3.41 -1.52 19.92
CA ALA A 6 -4.63 -2.17 19.48
C ALA A 6 -4.77 -2.01 17.97
N LEU A 7 -5.20 -3.07 17.30
CA LEU A 7 -5.49 -3.00 15.87
C LEU A 7 -6.57 -1.93 15.62
N PRO A 8 -6.48 -1.16 14.53
CA PRO A 8 -7.51 -0.18 14.19
C PRO A 8 -8.86 -0.88 14.06
N LYS A 9 -9.92 -0.29 14.61
CA LYS A 9 -11.27 -0.87 14.64
C LYS A 9 -12.06 -0.55 13.38
N SER A 10 -11.59 0.39 12.57
CA SER A 10 -12.23 0.80 11.33
C SER A 10 -11.23 1.07 10.21
N LYS A 11 -11.71 1.07 8.97
CA LYS A 11 -10.92 1.46 7.79
C LYS A 11 -10.40 2.90 7.90
N ARG A 12 -11.20 3.81 8.46
CA ARG A 12 -10.80 5.22 8.68
C ARG A 12 -9.64 5.32 9.64
N GLU A 13 -9.69 4.59 10.76
CA GLU A 13 -8.59 4.53 11.73
C GLU A 13 -7.35 3.88 11.14
N ALA A 14 -7.50 2.82 10.34
CA ALA A 14 -6.38 2.18 9.66
C ALA A 14 -5.69 3.15 8.68
N ILE A 15 -6.47 3.91 7.91
CA ILE A 15 -5.94 4.95 7.01
C ILE A 15 -5.24 6.05 7.82
N ALA A 16 -5.86 6.58 8.86
CA ALA A 16 -5.24 7.58 9.72
C ALA A 16 -3.91 7.09 10.31
N LEU A 17 -3.87 5.84 10.79
CA LEU A 17 -2.66 5.22 11.32
C LEU A 17 -1.56 5.07 10.25
N MET A 18 -1.92 4.68 9.02
CA MET A 18 -0.99 4.58 7.90
C MET A 18 -0.47 5.96 7.44
N THR A 19 -1.31 7.00 7.51
CA THR A 19 -0.94 8.39 7.22
C THR A 19 0.02 8.94 8.28
N ASP A 20 -0.30 8.75 9.56
CA ASP A 20 0.52 9.19 10.70
C ASP A 20 1.86 8.47 10.75
N ASN A 21 1.91 7.22 10.27
CA ASN A 21 3.11 6.41 10.30
C ASN A 21 3.35 5.72 8.93
N PRO A 22 3.89 6.45 7.94
CA PRO A 22 4.01 5.99 6.55
C PRO A 22 4.84 4.71 6.36
N LYS A 23 5.69 4.36 7.34
CA LYS A 23 6.48 3.12 7.37
C LYS A 23 5.61 1.86 7.47
N LEU A 24 4.35 1.99 7.89
CA LEU A 24 3.39 0.88 7.94
C LEU A 24 2.89 0.47 6.55
N ILE A 25 3.03 1.35 5.55
CA ILE A 25 2.64 1.07 4.16
C ILE A 25 3.80 0.35 3.47
N ARG A 26 3.55 -0.84 2.90
CA ARG A 26 4.56 -1.55 2.09
C ARG A 26 4.93 -0.72 0.86
N ARG A 27 6.20 -0.36 0.73
CA ARG A 27 6.77 0.43 -0.38
C ARG A 27 7.64 -0.46 -1.28
N PRO A 28 7.87 -0.10 -2.57
CA PRO A 28 7.25 0.99 -3.35
C PRO A 28 5.75 0.79 -3.58
N VAL A 29 5.04 1.84 -4.04
CA VAL A 29 3.62 1.76 -4.43
C VAL A 29 3.51 2.23 -5.88
N LEU A 30 3.03 1.36 -6.77
CA LEU A 30 2.74 1.68 -8.16
C LEU A 30 1.22 1.78 -8.34
N ILE A 31 0.76 2.89 -8.92
CA ILE A 31 -0.65 3.14 -9.23
C ILE A 31 -0.75 3.40 -10.73
N VAL A 32 -1.60 2.62 -11.43
CA VAL A 32 -1.89 2.82 -12.85
C VAL A 32 -3.39 2.72 -13.06
N GLY A 33 -4.04 3.86 -13.32
CA GLY A 33 -5.50 3.96 -13.38
C GLY A 33 -6.17 3.45 -12.10
N ARG A 34 -6.99 2.41 -12.22
CA ARG A 34 -7.70 1.76 -11.09
C ARG A 34 -6.89 0.64 -10.43
N HIS A 35 -5.68 0.36 -10.91
CA HIS A 35 -4.86 -0.74 -10.42
C HIS A 35 -3.77 -0.24 -9.46
N VAL A 36 -3.50 -1.03 -8.43
CA VAL A 36 -2.47 -0.76 -7.42
C VAL A 36 -1.59 -1.98 -7.18
N ALA A 37 -0.29 -1.76 -7.03
CA ALA A 37 0.68 -2.74 -6.57
C ALA A 37 1.50 -2.18 -5.39
N PHE A 38 1.66 -3.01 -4.35
CA PHE A 38 2.44 -2.69 -3.15
C PHE A 38 3.68 -3.58 -3.08
N GLY A 39 4.84 -2.97 -2.84
CA GLY A 39 6.13 -3.62 -3.03
C GLY A 39 6.56 -3.65 -4.49
N PHE A 40 7.81 -4.05 -4.72
CA PHE A 40 8.33 -4.27 -6.06
C PHE A 40 8.05 -5.71 -6.51
N ASP A 41 7.39 -5.84 -7.66
CA ASP A 41 7.17 -7.09 -8.36
C ASP A 41 7.34 -6.82 -9.85
N LYS A 42 8.40 -7.38 -10.44
CA LYS A 42 8.77 -7.11 -11.84
C LYS A 42 7.69 -7.52 -12.83
N VAL A 43 7.08 -8.68 -12.63
CA VAL A 43 6.06 -9.22 -13.54
C VAL A 43 4.81 -8.35 -13.45
N ARG A 44 4.31 -8.15 -12.22
CA ARG A 44 3.11 -7.35 -11.97
C ARG A 44 3.26 -5.90 -12.44
N TYR A 45 4.45 -5.30 -12.30
CA TYR A 45 4.70 -3.95 -12.80
C TYR A 45 4.63 -3.90 -14.31
N THR A 46 5.26 -4.87 -14.99
CA THR A 46 5.27 -4.97 -16.46
C THR A 46 3.84 -5.11 -16.99
N ASP A 47 3.03 -5.98 -16.38
CA ASP A 47 1.65 -6.22 -16.80
C ASP A 47 0.76 -4.99 -16.59
N LEU A 48 0.93 -4.29 -15.45
CA LEU A 48 0.19 -3.07 -15.15
C LEU A 48 0.51 -1.93 -16.11
N VAL A 49 1.78 -1.75 -16.47
CA VAL A 49 2.18 -0.70 -17.43
C VAL A 49 1.72 -1.02 -18.85
N LYS A 50 1.80 -2.29 -19.27
CA LYS A 50 1.36 -2.73 -20.61
C LYS A 50 -0.15 -2.60 -20.80
N SER A 51 -0.94 -2.95 -19.80
CA SER A 51 -2.41 -2.95 -19.88
C SER A 51 -3.04 -1.55 -19.86
N SER A 52 -2.23 -0.50 -19.76
CA SER A 52 -2.67 0.90 -19.62
C SER A 52 -2.47 1.72 -20.89
N HIS A 53 -1.97 1.09 -21.96
CA HIS A 53 -1.93 1.60 -23.33
C HIS A 53 -3.04 0.91 -24.13
#